data_AF-A0A3D0QJQ7-F1
#
_entry.id   AF-A0A3D0QJQ7-F1
#
_cell.length_a   1.000
_cell.length_b   1.000
_cell.length_c   1.000
_cell.angle_alpha   90.00
_cell.angle_beta   90.00
_cell.angle_gamma   90.00
#
_symmetry.space_group_name_H-M   'P 1'
#
loop_
_entity.id
_entity.type
_entity.pdbx_description
1 polymer ?
#
loop_
_entity_poly.entity_id
_entity_poly.type
_entity_poly.pdbx_seq_one_letter_code
_entity_poly.pdbx_strand_id
1 'polypeptide(L)'
;AESAEIVLFLMEMPTPSPQIVSAVRQAVQWFRKSQLTGIKVAEVKAPKIQFIFHSADFDKVVVNDPKAPPIWARFYELGTGRPLFCNRDGKAVYSLAEVDRERRTGYGWYTSDPAKVLQEYSTWQKKWVPKSTDPE
;
A
#
# COMPACT_ATOMS: atom_id res chain seq x y z
N ALA A 1 0.26 5.01 1.24
CA ALA A 1 0.38 6.46 1.25
C ALA A 1 -0.98 7.10 1.01
N GLU A 2 -1.26 7.68 -0.16
CA GLU A 2 -2.33 8.69 -0.33
C GLU A 2 -3.73 8.26 0.18
N SER A 3 -4.22 7.09 -0.25
CA SER A 3 -5.56 6.63 0.17
C SER A 3 -5.67 6.36 1.67
N ALA A 4 -4.57 5.96 2.32
CA ALA A 4 -4.58 5.70 3.75
C ALA A 4 -4.79 7.00 4.54
N GLU A 5 -4.14 8.08 4.12
CA GLU A 5 -4.28 9.40 4.76
C GLU A 5 -5.69 9.96 4.60
N ILE A 6 -6.29 9.84 3.41
CA ILE A 6 -7.68 10.25 3.18
C ILE A 6 -8.62 9.48 4.11
N VAL A 7 -8.43 8.16 4.25
CA VAL A 7 -9.30 7.34 5.10
C VAL A 7 -9.13 7.70 6.57
N LEU A 8 -7.89 7.96 7.04
CA LEU A 8 -7.65 8.43 8.40
C LEU A 8 -8.34 9.78 8.65
N PHE A 9 -8.23 10.72 7.72
CA PHE A 9 -8.94 12.00 7.80
C PHE A 9 -10.47 11.81 7.90
N LEU A 10 -11.06 10.93 7.08
CA LEU A 10 -12.48 10.61 7.16
C LEU A 10 -12.85 9.98 8.52
N MET A 11 -11.94 9.19 9.09
CA MET A 11 -12.15 8.54 10.39
C MET A 11 -12.11 9.52 11.57
N GLU A 12 -11.44 10.66 11.43
CA GLU A 12 -11.35 11.72 12.45
C GLU A 12 -12.63 12.55 12.58
N MET A 13 -13.59 12.41 11.66
CA MET A 13 -14.83 13.17 11.70
C MET A 13 -15.62 12.90 12.99
N PRO A 14 -16.07 13.96 13.70
CA PRO A 14 -16.70 13.81 15.01
C PRO A 14 -18.10 13.19 14.95
N THR A 15 -18.80 13.30 13.81
CA THR A 15 -20.12 12.68 13.54
C THR A 15 -20.20 12.32 12.04
N PRO A 16 -19.56 11.22 11.60
CA PRO A 16 -19.52 10.85 10.19
C PRO A 16 -20.91 10.48 9.66
N SER A 17 -21.25 10.92 8.45
CA SER A 17 -22.50 10.54 7.80
C SER A 17 -22.50 9.04 7.41
N PRO A 18 -23.68 8.44 7.13
CA PRO A 18 -23.74 7.07 6.63
C PRO A 18 -22.88 6.82 5.37
N GLN A 19 -22.75 7.82 4.49
CA GLN A 19 -21.91 7.75 3.29
C GLN A 19 -20.43 7.70 3.64
N ILE A 20 -19.97 8.51 4.60
CA ILE A 20 -18.58 8.47 5.10
C ILE A 20 -18.32 7.13 5.77
N VAL A 21 -19.27 6.63 6.57
CA VAL A 21 -19.13 5.32 7.21
C VAL A 21 -18.97 4.21 6.16
N SER A 22 -19.79 4.24 5.11
CA SER A 22 -19.69 3.30 3.99
C SER A 22 -18.35 3.41 3.25
N ALA A 23 -17.87 4.63 2.99
CA ALA A 23 -16.60 4.87 2.30
C ALA A 23 -15.41 4.29 3.08
N VAL A 24 -15.33 4.57 4.38
CA VAL A 24 -14.27 4.03 5.26
C VAL A 24 -14.33 2.49 5.29
N ARG A 25 -15.53 1.90 5.43
CA ARG A 25 -15.70 0.43 5.43
C ARG A 25 -15.20 -0.20 4.14
N GLN A 26 -15.56 0.35 2.98
CA GLN A 26 -15.15 -0.16 1.68
C GLN A 26 -13.64 0.00 1.46
N ALA A 27 -13.05 1.12 1.88
CA ALA A 27 -11.61 1.33 1.81
C ALA A 27 -10.84 0.31 2.68
N VAL A 28 -11.32 0.05 3.90
CA VAL A 28 -10.73 -0.98 4.78
C VAL A 28 -10.84 -2.38 4.18
N GLN A 29 -11.98 -2.71 3.58
CA GLN A 29 -12.14 -3.98 2.87
C GLN A 29 -11.14 -4.08 1.72
N TRP A 30 -10.95 -3.00 0.96
CA TRP A 30 -9.96 -2.95 -0.11
C TRP A 30 -8.54 -3.13 0.42
N PHE A 31 -8.12 -2.41 1.47
CA PHE A 31 -6.79 -2.57 2.08
C PHE A 31 -6.53 -3.99 2.56
N ARG A 32 -7.53 -4.65 3.16
CA ARG A 32 -7.41 -6.06 3.58
C ARG A 32 -7.26 -7.02 2.39
N LYS A 33 -7.95 -6.74 1.27
CA LYS A 33 -7.89 -7.58 0.06
C LYS A 33 -6.61 -7.37 -0.74
N SER A 34 -6.09 -6.14 -0.78
CA SER A 34 -4.94 -5.76 -1.62
C SER A 34 -3.58 -5.91 -0.94
N GLN A 35 -3.55 -6.25 0.35
CA GLN A 35 -2.30 -6.43 1.09
C GLN A 35 -1.47 -7.58 0.52
N LEU A 36 -0.15 -7.39 0.51
CA LEU A 36 0.83 -8.38 0.11
C LEU A 36 1.51 -8.91 1.38
N THR A 37 1.46 -10.22 1.56
CA THR A 37 2.03 -10.91 2.73
C THR A 37 3.12 -11.87 2.30
N GLY A 38 3.97 -12.28 3.24
CA GLY A 38 5.04 -13.24 2.98
C GLY A 38 6.19 -12.69 2.14
N ILE A 39 6.23 -11.38 1.90
CA ILE A 39 7.29 -10.70 1.16
C ILE A 39 7.72 -9.42 1.88
N LYS A 40 8.96 -9.00 1.62
CA LYS A 40 9.45 -7.67 1.96
C LYS A 40 10.33 -7.11 0.85
N VAL A 41 10.51 -5.79 0.84
CA VAL A 41 11.54 -5.15 0.01
C VAL A 41 12.83 -5.09 0.81
N ALA A 42 13.92 -5.59 0.24
CA ALA A 42 15.24 -5.56 0.84
C ALA A 42 16.22 -4.80 -0.05
N GLU A 43 17.15 -4.08 0.58
CA GLU A 43 18.30 -3.52 -0.11
C GLU A 43 19.41 -4.58 -0.18
N VAL A 44 19.96 -4.76 -1.37
CA VAL A 44 21.07 -5.68 -1.64
C VAL A 44 22.24 -4.90 -2.24
N LYS A 45 23.47 -5.28 -1.89
CA LYS A 45 24.66 -4.64 -2.43
C LYS A 45 24.71 -4.81 -3.95
N ALA A 46 25.04 -3.75 -4.67
CA ALA A 46 25.18 -3.77 -6.12
C ALA A 46 26.25 -2.76 -6.58
N PRO A 47 26.80 -2.86 -7.81
CA PRO A 47 27.82 -1.93 -8.28
C PRO A 47 27.33 -0.48 -8.18
N LYS A 48 28.21 0.42 -7.72
CA LYS A 48 27.87 1.85 -7.63
C LYS A 48 27.56 2.40 -9.03
N ILE A 49 26.41 3.04 -9.18
CA ILE A 49 26.00 3.73 -10.41
C ILE A 49 25.59 5.16 -10.05
N GLN A 50 26.03 6.12 -10.86
CA GLN A 50 25.56 7.50 -10.83
C GLN A 50 24.41 7.65 -11.84
N PHE A 51 23.23 8.03 -11.35
CA PHE A 51 22.09 8.41 -12.18
C PHE A 51 21.93 9.94 -12.21
N ILE A 52 21.01 10.42 -13.04
CA ILE A 52 20.74 11.86 -13.23
C ILE A 52 20.31 12.52 -11.90
N PHE A 53 19.52 11.84 -11.08
CA PHE A 53 18.90 12.43 -9.88
C PHE A 53 19.41 11.86 -8.56
N HIS A 54 20.16 10.76 -8.58
CA HIS A 54 20.75 10.13 -7.39
C HIS A 54 21.89 9.19 -7.77
N SER A 55 22.59 8.66 -6.77
CA SER A 55 23.51 7.54 -6.95
C SER A 55 23.08 6.38 -6.06
N ALA A 56 23.42 5.16 -6.45
CA ALA A 56 23.13 3.97 -5.65
C ALA A 56 24.27 2.95 -5.77
N ASP A 57 24.74 2.48 -4.63
CA ASP A 57 25.63 1.32 -4.44
C ASP A 57 24.86 0.09 -3.91
N PHE A 58 23.53 0.15 -4.01
CA PHE A 58 22.61 -0.93 -3.69
C PHE A 58 21.55 -1.07 -4.79
N ASP A 59 20.76 -2.12 -4.69
CA ASP A 59 19.53 -2.33 -5.42
C ASP A 59 18.40 -2.70 -4.44
N LYS A 60 17.15 -2.53 -4.83
CA LYS A 60 15.98 -2.96 -4.05
C LYS A 60 15.34 -4.16 -4.71
N VAL A 61 15.13 -5.23 -3.96
CA VAL A 61 14.52 -6.48 -4.45
C VAL A 61 13.38 -6.92 -3.56
N VAL A 62 12.41 -7.64 -4.12
CA VAL A 62 11.39 -8.33 -3.34
C VAL A 62 11.97 -9.67 -2.91
N VAL A 63 11.92 -9.97 -1.62
CA VAL A 63 12.35 -11.25 -1.06
C VAL A 63 11.21 -11.90 -0.29
N ASN A 64 11.20 -13.24 -0.28
CA ASN A 64 10.25 -13.99 0.53
C ASN A 64 10.61 -13.86 2.02
N ASP A 65 9.64 -13.50 2.82
CA ASP A 65 9.73 -13.44 4.27
C ASP A 65 8.33 -13.73 4.86
N PRO A 66 8.03 -14.99 5.21
CA PRO A 66 6.72 -15.39 5.74
C PRO A 66 6.32 -14.65 7.03
N LYS A 67 7.27 -14.02 7.73
CA LYS A 67 7.04 -13.30 8.98
C LYS A 67 6.98 -11.78 8.77
N ALA A 68 7.20 -11.29 7.55
CA ALA A 68 7.12 -9.87 7.27
C ALA A 68 5.69 -9.35 7.50
N PRO A 69 5.56 -8.14 8.08
CA PRO A 69 4.26 -7.49 8.16
C PRO A 69 3.71 -7.22 6.75
N PRO A 70 2.39 -7.09 6.59
CA PRO A 70 1.80 -6.79 5.29
C PRO A 70 2.35 -5.49 4.71
N ILE A 71 2.58 -5.49 3.40
CA ILE A 71 2.95 -4.31 2.61
C ILE A 71 1.96 -4.13 1.46
N TRP A 72 1.89 -2.92 0.92
CA TRP A 72 1.06 -2.61 -0.24
C TRP A 72 1.94 -2.04 -1.34
N ALA A 73 1.59 -2.36 -2.60
CA ALA A 73 2.16 -1.65 -3.73
C ALA A 73 1.65 -0.20 -3.72
N ARG A 74 2.45 0.73 -4.24
CA ARG A 74 2.04 2.14 -4.31
C ARG A 74 0.93 2.35 -5.34
N PHE A 75 0.91 1.55 -6.40
CA PHE A 75 -0.11 1.57 -7.43
C PHE A 75 -0.70 0.18 -7.64
N TYR A 76 -1.99 0.18 -7.96
CA TYR A 76 -2.75 -1.01 -8.31
C TYR A 76 -3.52 -0.75 -9.60
N GLU A 77 -3.53 -1.73 -10.49
CA GLU A 77 -4.31 -1.68 -11.73
C GLU A 77 -5.81 -1.65 -11.42
N LEU A 78 -6.53 -0.73 -12.07
CA LEU A 78 -7.97 -0.59 -11.89
C LEU A 78 -8.70 -1.82 -12.44
N GLY A 79 -9.75 -2.25 -11.76
CA GLY A 79 -10.53 -3.44 -12.11
C GLY A 79 -9.95 -4.75 -11.56
N THR A 80 -8.64 -4.98 -11.72
CA THR A 80 -8.01 -6.23 -11.25
C THR A 80 -7.50 -6.14 -9.81
N GLY A 81 -7.04 -4.96 -9.38
CA GLY A 81 -6.38 -4.79 -8.09
C GLY A 81 -5.01 -5.47 -8.03
N ARG A 82 -4.37 -5.70 -9.17
CA ARG A 82 -3.00 -6.24 -9.25
C ARG A 82 -1.98 -5.13 -8.98
N PRO A 83 -0.88 -5.39 -8.23
CA PRO A 83 0.24 -4.45 -8.14
C PRO A 83 0.73 -3.98 -9.50
N LEU A 84 0.92 -2.68 -9.64
CA LEU A 84 1.32 -2.02 -10.88
C LEU A 84 2.56 -1.16 -10.64
N PHE A 85 3.52 -1.24 -11.56
CA PHE A 85 4.74 -0.44 -11.55
C PHE A 85 4.95 0.18 -12.94
N CYS A 86 5.89 1.12 -13.07
CA CYS A 86 6.24 1.67 -14.37
C CYS A 86 7.69 2.18 -14.42
N ASN A 87 8.21 2.29 -15.65
CA ASN A 87 9.50 2.89 -15.93
C ASN A 87 9.36 4.33 -16.45
N ARG A 88 10.48 5.00 -16.71
CA ARG A 88 10.49 6.39 -17.18
C ARG A 88 9.80 6.60 -18.52
N ASP A 89 9.73 5.55 -19.33
CA ASP A 89 9.02 5.56 -20.62
C ASP A 89 7.50 5.41 -20.46
N GLY A 90 6.99 5.31 -19.23
CA GLY A 90 5.58 5.19 -18.92
C GLY A 90 5.01 3.79 -19.13
N LYS A 91 5.82 2.79 -19.52
CA LYS A 91 5.33 1.43 -19.71
C LYS A 91 5.04 0.75 -18.38
N ALA A 92 3.87 0.13 -18.29
CA ALA A 92 3.47 -0.70 -17.17
C ALA A 92 4.32 -1.97 -17.10
N VAL A 93 4.76 -2.31 -15.89
CA VAL A 93 5.39 -3.58 -15.56
C VAL A 93 4.78 -4.11 -14.26
N TYR A 94 4.90 -5.42 -14.00
CA TYR A 94 4.11 -6.08 -12.95
C TYR A 94 4.94 -6.73 -11.85
N SER A 95 6.24 -6.50 -11.84
CA SER A 95 7.12 -6.83 -10.73
C SER A 95 8.16 -5.74 -10.51
N LEU A 96 8.66 -5.64 -9.27
CA LEU A 96 9.74 -4.70 -8.96
C LEU A 96 11.02 -5.04 -9.75
N ALA A 97 11.25 -6.30 -10.09
CA ALA A 97 12.41 -6.74 -10.86
C ALA A 97 12.46 -6.14 -12.28
N GLU A 98 11.29 -5.88 -12.88
CA GLU A 98 11.14 -5.26 -14.21
C GLU A 98 11.29 -3.73 -14.18
N VAL A 99 11.30 -3.11 -13.00
CA VAL A 99 11.54 -1.67 -12.85
C VAL A 99 13.03 -1.37 -12.99
N ASP A 100 13.40 -0.40 -13.81
CA ASP A 100 14.79 0.03 -13.99
C ASP A 100 15.44 0.35 -12.64
N ARG A 101 16.67 -0.09 -12.44
CA ARG A 101 17.38 0.08 -11.16
C ARG A 101 17.38 1.54 -10.67
N GLU A 102 17.49 2.49 -11.59
CA GLU A 102 17.36 3.92 -11.31
C GLU A 102 16.03 4.24 -10.60
N ARG A 103 14.89 3.85 -11.18
CA ARG A 103 13.55 4.05 -10.59
C ARG A 103 13.31 3.20 -9.35
N ARG A 104 13.77 1.96 -9.36
CA ARG A 104 13.60 1.00 -8.26
C ARG A 104 14.28 1.46 -6.98
N THR A 105 15.48 2.05 -7.09
CA THR A 105 16.25 2.57 -5.95
C THR A 105 15.78 3.95 -5.50
N GLY A 106 15.40 4.82 -6.45
CA GLY A 106 15.03 6.21 -6.20
C GLY A 106 13.55 6.50 -5.91
N TYR A 107 12.67 5.50 -5.95
CA TYR A 107 11.23 5.68 -5.72
C TYR A 107 10.64 4.63 -4.78
N GLY A 108 9.74 5.05 -3.90
CA GLY A 108 9.02 4.18 -2.97
C GLY A 108 7.86 3.46 -3.66
N TRP A 109 8.10 2.24 -4.15
CA TRP A 109 7.10 1.41 -4.84
C TRP A 109 6.20 0.60 -3.92
N TYR A 110 6.59 0.47 -2.65
CA TYR A 110 5.83 -0.22 -1.61
C TYR A 110 5.69 0.67 -0.38
N THR A 111 4.65 0.42 0.41
CA THR A 111 4.30 1.20 1.60
C THR A 111 3.64 0.31 2.65
N SER A 112 3.78 0.70 3.92
CA SER A 112 3.09 0.09 5.06
C SER A 112 1.94 0.94 5.60
N ASP A 113 1.70 2.13 5.04
CA ASP A 113 0.76 3.11 5.61
C ASP A 113 -0.67 2.59 5.81
N PRO A 114 -1.24 1.76 4.91
CA PRO A 114 -2.56 1.17 5.13
C PRO A 114 -2.68 0.36 6.43
N ALA A 115 -1.59 -0.17 6.98
CA ALA A 115 -1.59 -0.86 8.26
C ALA A 115 -2.12 0.02 9.40
N LYS A 116 -1.81 1.33 9.38
CA LYS A 116 -2.29 2.30 10.37
C LYS A 116 -3.82 2.41 10.33
N VAL A 117 -4.41 2.48 9.12
CA VAL A 117 -5.87 2.48 8.96
C VAL A 117 -6.48 1.22 9.58
N LEU A 118 -5.91 0.05 9.28
CA LEU A 118 -6.42 -1.22 9.77
C LEU A 118 -6.35 -1.33 11.31
N GLN A 119 -5.32 -0.75 11.92
CA GLN A 119 -5.16 -0.68 13.38
C GLN A 119 -6.26 0.19 14.02
N GLU A 120 -6.41 1.42 13.54
CA GLU A 120 -7.39 2.39 14.09
C GLU A 120 -8.85 1.98 13.83
N TYR A 121 -9.09 1.22 12.76
CA TYR A 121 -10.42 0.85 12.33
C TYR A 121 -11.20 0.08 13.39
N SER A 122 -10.54 -0.75 14.21
CA SER A 122 -11.21 -1.56 15.23
C SER A 122 -11.95 -0.71 16.28
N THR A 123 -11.33 0.38 16.73
CA THR A 123 -11.93 1.33 17.68
C THR A 123 -12.97 2.20 16.99
N TRP A 124 -12.65 2.71 15.80
CA TRP A 124 -13.54 3.55 15.01
C TRP A 124 -14.85 2.82 14.66
N GLN A 125 -14.76 1.54 14.26
CA GLN A 125 -15.91 0.72 13.87
C GLN A 125 -16.87 0.54 15.06
N LYS A 126 -16.35 0.24 16.26
CA LYS A 126 -17.19 0.09 17.46
C LYS A 126 -17.97 1.36 17.81
N LYS A 127 -17.41 2.53 17.50
CA LYS A 127 -18.02 3.83 17.78
C LYS A 127 -19.13 4.18 16.79
N TRP A 128 -18.91 3.90 15.50
CA TRP A 128 -19.75 4.44 14.42
C TRP A 128 -20.56 3.41 13.64
N VAL A 129 -20.22 2.13 13.75
CA VAL A 129 -20.98 1.04 13.15
C VAL A 129 -21.70 0.35 14.29
N PRO A 130 -23.03 0.57 14.43
CA PRO A 130 -23.83 -0.19 15.38
C PRO A 130 -23.60 -1.69 15.14
N LYS A 131 -23.62 -2.50 16.20
CA LYS A 131 -23.83 -3.95 16.03
C LYS A 131 -25.22 -4.10 15.43
N SER A 132 -25.39 -4.07 14.10
CA SER A 132 -26.69 -4.38 13.52
C SER A 132 -26.92 -5.88 13.70
N THR A 133 -27.97 -6.16 14.47
CA THR A 133 -28.83 -7.33 14.34
C THR A 133 -29.23 -7.47 12.88
N ASP A 134 -28.47 -8.23 12.10
CA ASP A 134 -28.97 -8.85 10.88
C ASP A 134 -28.73 -10.36 11.00
N PRO A 135 -29.71 -11.19 10.60
CA PRO A 135 -29.75 -12.61 10.93
C PRO A 135 -28.70 -13.40 10.13
N GLU A 136 -28.35 -14.57 10.68
CA GLU A 136 -27.51 -15.61 10.06
C GLU A 136 -27.78 -15.86 8.58
#